data_AF-A0A1X7HKN0-F1
#
_entry.id   AF-A0A1X7HKN0-F1
#
_cell.length_a   1.000
_cell.length_b   1.000
_cell.length_c   1.000
_cell.angle_alpha   90.00
_cell.angle_beta   90.00
_cell.angle_gamma   90.00
#
_symmetry.space_group_name_H-M   'P 1'
#
loop_
_entity.id
_entity.type
_entity.pdbx_description
1 polymer ?
#
loop_
_entity_poly.entity_id
_entity_poly.type
_entity_poly.pdbx_seq_one_letter_code
_entity_poly.pdbx_strand_id
1 'polypeptide(L)'
;MVSVEVLGSTCGDDEFRALLNNTMNTYLITPHSLSKITGIDENVITGFANGDMDVSIDLRKDFNSLLELITMLSIGMEKVDENDRVRAIIEGLNHVYDITIDTLALYSKVHSDDILQFLKDVNSVPLEKRYRIAVTSLFLHYLFKQSQKI
;
A
#
# COMPACT_ATOMS: atom_id res chain seq x y z
N MET A 1 6.63 -13.14 9.92
CA MET A 1 6.24 -13.71 8.61
C MET A 1 4.77 -14.14 8.72
N VAL A 2 3.84 -13.22 8.49
CA VAL A 2 2.42 -13.57 8.41
C VAL A 2 2.19 -14.06 6.99
N SER A 3 1.88 -15.34 6.87
CA SER A 3 1.59 -15.98 5.59
C SER A 3 0.47 -15.23 4.87
N VAL A 4 0.75 -14.79 3.64
CA VAL A 4 -0.24 -14.30 2.67
C VAL A 4 -1.03 -15.52 2.16
N GLU A 5 -1.76 -16.19 3.05
CA GLU A 5 -2.56 -17.39 2.72
C GLU A 5 -4.03 -17.25 3.16
N VAL A 6 -4.53 -16.03 3.37
CA VAL A 6 -5.95 -15.79 3.70
C VAL A 6 -6.71 -15.03 2.60
N LEU A 7 -6.24 -15.05 1.35
CA LEU A 7 -7.00 -14.48 0.21
C LEU A 7 -7.29 -15.55 -0.86
N GLY A 8 -7.74 -16.71 -0.39
CA GLY A 8 -8.11 -17.87 -1.21
C GLY A 8 -9.62 -18.02 -1.49
N SER A 9 -10.45 -17.02 -1.18
CA SER A 9 -11.83 -16.99 -1.70
C SER A 9 -11.90 -16.00 -2.85
N THR A 10 -12.37 -16.44 -4.01
CA THR A 10 -12.80 -15.53 -5.07
C THR A 10 -13.89 -14.65 -4.47
N CYS A 11 -13.55 -13.40 -4.16
CA CYS A 11 -14.51 -12.38 -3.73
C CYS A 11 -15.58 -12.29 -4.82
N GLY A 12 -16.84 -12.57 -4.47
CA GLY A 12 -17.94 -12.46 -5.42
C GLY A 12 -18.18 -11.00 -5.79
N ASP A 13 -18.72 -10.74 -6.98
CA ASP A 13 -18.97 -9.37 -7.48
C ASP A 13 -19.75 -8.52 -6.46
N ASP A 14 -20.68 -9.10 -5.70
CA ASP A 14 -21.43 -8.39 -4.66
C ASP A 14 -20.58 -7.97 -3.46
N GLU A 15 -19.68 -8.84 -2.99
CA GLU A 15 -18.76 -8.52 -1.90
C GLU A 15 -17.75 -7.46 -2.34
N PHE A 16 -17.28 -7.55 -3.59
CA PHE A 16 -16.40 -6.54 -4.17
C PHE A 16 -17.11 -5.18 -4.31
N ARG A 17 -18.34 -5.15 -4.82
CA ARG A 17 -19.16 -3.93 -4.86
C ARG A 17 -19.34 -3.32 -3.49
N ALA A 18 -19.63 -4.14 -2.47
CA ALA A 18 -19.78 -3.65 -1.10
C ALA A 18 -18.49 -2.99 -0.60
N LEU A 19 -17.32 -3.59 -0.90
CA LEU A 19 -16.02 -3.05 -0.51
C LEU A 19 -15.68 -1.74 -1.25
N LEU A 20 -15.98 -1.68 -2.55
CA LEU A 20 -15.84 -0.47 -3.37
C LEU A 20 -16.71 0.67 -2.81
N ASN A 21 -17.99 0.39 -2.57
CA ASN A 21 -18.93 1.38 -2.03
C ASN A 21 -18.54 1.83 -0.62
N ASN A 22 -18.09 0.93 0.25
CA ASN A 22 -17.54 1.32 1.56
C ASN A 22 -16.33 2.23 1.41
N THR A 23 -15.42 1.93 0.48
CA THR A 23 -14.22 2.76 0.26
C THR A 23 -14.57 4.17 -0.21
N MET A 24 -15.52 4.30 -1.13
CA MET A 24 -15.96 5.61 -1.63
C MET A 24 -16.69 6.43 -0.55
N ASN A 25 -17.54 5.78 0.24
CA ASN A 25 -18.36 6.48 1.24
C ASN A 25 -17.59 6.81 2.53
N THR A 26 -16.72 5.92 2.99
CA THR A 26 -15.99 6.07 4.26
C THR A 26 -14.69 6.85 4.08
N TYR A 27 -13.93 6.57 3.02
CA TYR A 27 -12.61 7.18 2.79
C TYR A 27 -12.65 8.31 1.76
N LEU A 28 -13.85 8.65 1.26
CA LEU A 28 -14.11 9.77 0.35
C LEU A 28 -13.30 9.72 -0.95
N ILE A 29 -12.90 8.53 -1.38
CA ILE A 29 -12.20 8.32 -2.65
C ILE A 29 -13.23 8.25 -3.76
N THR A 30 -13.17 9.18 -4.71
CA THR A 30 -14.14 9.25 -5.80
C THR A 30 -13.85 8.24 -6.91
N PRO A 31 -14.86 7.84 -7.72
CA PRO A 31 -14.64 7.09 -8.95
C PRO A 31 -13.58 7.73 -9.85
N HIS A 32 -13.60 9.07 -9.97
CA HIS A 32 -12.60 9.83 -10.69
C HIS A 32 -11.17 9.59 -10.16
N SER A 33 -10.99 9.65 -8.83
CA SER A 33 -9.70 9.37 -8.18
C SER A 33 -9.24 7.94 -8.44
N LEU A 34 -10.13 6.95 -8.30
CA LEU A 34 -9.81 5.55 -8.59
C LEU A 34 -9.43 5.34 -10.06
N SER A 35 -10.11 6.03 -10.99
CA SER A 35 -9.76 6.02 -12.40
C SER A 35 -8.34 6.55 -12.63
N LYS A 36 -7.96 7.66 -12.01
CA LYS A 36 -6.58 8.20 -12.10
C LYS A 36 -5.52 7.29 -11.50
N ILE A 37 -5.86 6.57 -10.42
CA ILE A 37 -4.92 5.66 -9.72
C ILE A 37 -4.73 4.36 -10.50
N THR A 38 -5.81 3.79 -11.01
CA THR A 38 -5.81 2.44 -11.61
C THR A 38 -5.66 2.45 -13.12
N GLY A 39 -6.04 3.55 -13.79
CA GLY A 39 -6.17 3.62 -15.25
C GLY A 39 -7.49 3.08 -15.78
N ILE A 40 -8.39 2.58 -14.93
CA ILE A 40 -9.71 2.08 -15.32
C ILE A 40 -10.63 3.26 -15.64
N ASP A 41 -11.46 3.14 -16.67
CA ASP A 41 -12.42 4.20 -17.03
C ASP A 41 -13.40 4.48 -15.87
N GLU A 42 -13.67 5.76 -15.61
CA GLU A 42 -14.55 6.18 -14.51
C GLU A 42 -15.97 5.63 -14.65
N ASN A 43 -16.49 5.50 -15.88
CA ASN A 43 -17.82 4.95 -16.12
C ASN A 43 -17.86 3.44 -15.84
N VAL A 44 -16.75 2.73 -16.07
CA VAL A 44 -16.63 1.31 -15.73
C VAL A 44 -16.65 1.11 -14.22
N ILE A 45 -15.92 1.94 -13.46
CA ILE A 45 -15.94 1.89 -11.99
C ILE A 45 -17.34 2.21 -11.45
N THR A 46 -17.97 3.26 -11.99
CA THR A 46 -19.30 3.71 -11.56
C THR A 46 -20.38 2.68 -11.90
N GLY A 47 -20.36 2.16 -13.12
CA GLY A 47 -21.31 1.13 -13.56
C GLY A 47 -21.19 -0.13 -12.71
N PHE A 48 -19.97 -0.56 -12.37
CA PHE A 48 -19.79 -1.72 -11.49
C PHE A 48 -20.33 -1.44 -10.08
N ALA A 49 -20.02 -0.28 -9.50
CA ALA A 49 -20.47 0.11 -8.17
C ALA A 49 -22.01 0.16 -8.05
N ASN A 50 -22.69 0.57 -9.12
CA ASN A 50 -24.15 0.64 -9.21
C ASN A 50 -24.82 -0.72 -9.50
N GLY A 51 -24.05 -1.73 -9.90
CA GLY A 51 -24.59 -3.01 -10.37
C GLY A 51 -25.08 -2.98 -11.82
N ASP A 52 -24.75 -1.94 -12.58
CA ASP A 52 -25.09 -1.81 -14.01
C ASP A 52 -24.22 -2.74 -14.89
N MET A 53 -23.11 -3.26 -14.35
CA MET A 53 -22.24 -4.23 -15.00
C MET A 53 -21.60 -5.23 -14.02
N ASP A 54 -21.30 -6.41 -14.52
CA ASP A 54 -20.51 -7.46 -13.85
C ASP A 54 -19.06 -7.50 -14.36
N VAL A 55 -18.17 -8.17 -13.64
CA VAL A 55 -16.77 -8.32 -14.05
C VAL A 55 -16.67 -9.27 -15.25
N SER A 56 -16.46 -8.70 -16.44
CA SER A 56 -16.23 -9.49 -17.65
C SER A 56 -14.82 -10.09 -17.68
N ILE A 57 -14.60 -11.14 -18.49
CA ILE A 57 -13.29 -11.80 -18.63
C ILE A 57 -12.20 -10.81 -19.05
N ASP A 58 -12.53 -9.89 -19.96
CA ASP A 58 -11.59 -8.91 -20.51
C ASP A 58 -11.13 -7.88 -19.47
N LEU A 59 -11.92 -7.66 -18.41
CA LEU A 59 -11.64 -6.70 -17.34
C LEU A 59 -11.07 -7.33 -16.08
N ARG A 60 -10.98 -8.67 -16.00
CA ARG A 60 -10.56 -9.38 -14.76
C ARG A 60 -9.24 -8.90 -14.19
N LYS A 61 -8.24 -8.64 -15.04
CA LYS A 61 -6.92 -8.20 -14.56
C LYS A 61 -7.01 -6.84 -13.87
N ASP A 62 -7.67 -5.90 -14.51
CA ASP A 62 -7.84 -4.54 -13.99
C ASP A 62 -8.68 -4.55 -12.71
N PHE A 63 -9.73 -5.38 -12.67
CA PHE A 63 -10.59 -5.55 -11.50
C PHE A 63 -9.89 -6.26 -10.34
N ASN A 64 -8.97 -7.18 -10.59
CA ASN A 64 -8.13 -7.76 -9.53
C ASN A 64 -7.22 -6.69 -8.91
N SER A 65 -6.53 -5.89 -9.74
CA SER A 65 -5.71 -4.78 -9.25
C SER A 65 -6.53 -3.72 -8.52
N LEU A 66 -7.74 -3.44 -8.99
CA LEU A 66 -8.69 -2.60 -8.29
C LEU A 66 -9.04 -3.23 -6.94
N LEU A 67 -9.48 -4.48 -6.87
CA LEU A 67 -9.85 -5.18 -5.64
C LEU A 67 -8.73 -5.15 -4.59
N GLU A 68 -7.48 -5.42 -4.99
CA GLU A 68 -6.31 -5.30 -4.12
C GLU A 68 -6.16 -3.88 -3.55
N LEU A 69 -6.25 -2.87 -4.41
CA LEU A 69 -6.19 -1.47 -4.01
C LEU A 69 -7.33 -1.13 -3.02
N ILE A 70 -8.56 -1.52 -3.33
CA ILE A 70 -9.72 -1.22 -2.49
C ILE A 70 -9.56 -1.88 -1.13
N THR A 71 -9.15 -3.15 -1.09
CA THR A 71 -8.89 -3.90 0.13
C THR A 71 -7.86 -3.21 1.01
N MET A 72 -6.77 -2.72 0.41
CA MET A 72 -5.76 -1.96 1.15
C MET A 72 -6.31 -0.64 1.68
N LEU A 73 -7.13 0.06 0.90
CA LEU A 73 -7.73 1.34 1.30
C LEU A 73 -8.79 1.19 2.40
N SER A 74 -9.63 0.16 2.33
CA SER A 74 -10.75 0.00 3.26
C SER A 74 -10.44 -0.84 4.49
N ILE A 75 -9.43 -1.70 4.43
CA ILE A 75 -9.06 -2.59 5.54
C ILE A 75 -7.62 -2.33 5.97
N GLY A 76 -6.69 -2.27 5.01
CA GLY A 76 -5.27 -2.10 5.30
C GLY A 76 -4.94 -0.79 6.03
N MET A 77 -5.64 0.29 5.68
CA MET A 77 -5.42 1.62 6.27
C MET A 77 -5.76 1.70 7.77
N GLU A 78 -6.65 0.85 8.27
CA GLU A 78 -7.01 0.81 9.70
C GLU A 78 -6.24 -0.27 10.46
N LYS A 79 -5.99 -1.42 9.83
CA LYS A 79 -5.44 -2.60 10.54
C LYS A 79 -3.92 -2.58 10.72
N VAL A 80 -3.20 -1.74 9.98
CA VAL A 80 -1.73 -1.70 10.02
C VAL A 80 -1.25 -0.38 10.59
N ASP A 81 -0.55 -0.43 11.73
CA ASP A 81 0.08 0.72 12.39
C ASP A 81 1.10 1.40 11.46
N GLU A 82 1.24 2.72 11.57
CA GLU A 82 2.13 3.49 10.70
C GLU A 82 3.60 3.07 10.84
N ASN A 83 4.04 2.70 12.04
CA ASN A 83 5.41 2.25 12.26
C ASN A 83 5.63 0.88 11.64
N ASP A 84 4.64 -0.02 11.71
CA ASP A 84 4.71 -1.32 11.04
C ASP A 84 4.78 -1.19 9.52
N ARG A 85 4.10 -0.20 8.92
CA ARG A 85 4.26 0.11 7.50
C ARG A 85 5.68 0.55 7.18
N VAL A 86 6.25 1.44 7.97
CA VAL A 86 7.62 1.91 7.76
C VAL A 86 8.62 0.77 7.93
N ARG A 87 8.44 -0.12 8.91
CA ARG A 87 9.26 -1.33 9.09
C ARG A 87 9.19 -2.24 7.87
N ALA A 88 8.00 -2.54 7.38
CA ALA A 88 7.82 -3.36 6.18
C ALA A 88 8.49 -2.75 4.95
N ILE A 89 8.46 -1.42 4.82
CA ILE A 89 9.16 -0.71 3.74
C ILE A 89 10.68 -0.84 3.90
N ILE A 90 11.23 -0.69 5.11
CA ILE A 90 12.66 -0.86 5.38
C ILE A 90 13.10 -2.31 5.09
N GLU A 91 12.32 -3.30 5.51
CA GLU A 91 12.56 -4.71 5.21
C GLU A 91 12.53 -4.96 3.69
N GLY A 92 11.57 -4.38 2.97
CA GLY A 92 11.51 -4.44 1.51
C GLY A 92 12.73 -3.79 0.85
N LEU A 93 13.16 -2.61 1.33
CA LEU A 93 14.39 -1.95 0.86
C LEU A 93 15.62 -2.83 1.07
N ASN A 94 15.70 -3.50 2.22
CA ASN A 94 16.83 -4.38 2.55
C ASN A 94 16.81 -5.67 1.71
N HIS A 95 15.68 -6.36 1.63
CA HIS A 95 15.61 -7.68 1.01
C HIS A 95 15.46 -7.66 -0.52
N VAL A 96 14.85 -6.62 -1.08
CA VAL A 96 14.59 -6.54 -2.54
C VAL A 96 15.65 -5.73 -3.26
N TYR A 97 16.20 -4.70 -2.61
CA TYR A 97 17.12 -3.74 -3.23
C TYR A 97 18.51 -3.73 -2.59
N ASP A 98 18.79 -4.66 -1.66
CA ASP A 98 20.04 -4.78 -0.91
C ASP A 98 20.47 -3.46 -0.22
N ILE A 99 19.49 -2.62 0.17
CA ILE A 99 19.77 -1.37 0.86
C ILE A 99 20.10 -1.67 2.31
N THR A 100 21.35 -1.38 2.67
CA THR A 100 21.85 -1.64 4.03
C THR A 100 21.31 -0.62 5.03
N ILE A 101 21.36 -0.99 6.32
CA ILE A 101 21.05 -0.08 7.42
C ILE A 101 21.93 1.17 7.38
N ASP A 102 23.21 1.02 7.05
CA ASP A 102 24.14 2.15 6.95
C ASP A 102 23.78 3.08 5.79
N THR A 103 23.31 2.53 4.66
CA THR A 103 22.80 3.33 3.55
C THR A 103 21.57 4.13 3.97
N LEU A 104 20.61 3.52 4.68
CA LEU A 104 19.45 4.23 5.20
C LEU A 104 19.84 5.30 6.21
N ALA A 105 20.79 5.02 7.10
CA ALA A 105 21.30 5.97 8.10
C ALA A 105 21.92 7.19 7.43
N LEU A 106 22.74 6.96 6.39
CA LEU A 106 23.35 8.02 5.60
C LEU A 106 22.30 8.94 4.95
N TYR A 107 21.30 8.37 4.27
CA TYR A 107 20.26 9.18 3.60
C TYR A 107 19.31 9.88 4.58
N SER A 108 19.00 9.26 5.71
CA SER A 108 18.11 9.82 6.73
C SER A 108 18.80 10.78 7.70
N LYS A 109 20.14 10.86 7.67
CA LYS A 109 20.95 11.68 8.58
C LYS A 109 20.67 11.32 10.04
N VAL A 110 20.62 10.03 10.34
CA VAL A 110 20.55 9.46 11.69
C VAL A 110 21.67 8.44 11.88
N HIS A 111 21.88 7.93 13.09
CA HIS A 111 22.84 6.85 13.31
C HIS A 111 22.22 5.50 12.94
N SER A 112 23.03 4.55 12.48
CA SER A 112 22.58 3.18 12.18
C SER A 112 21.88 2.53 13.38
N ASP A 113 22.37 2.81 14.60
CA ASP A 113 21.74 2.36 15.85
C ASP A 113 20.31 2.89 16.02
N ASP A 114 20.02 4.10 15.56
CA ASP A 114 18.65 4.66 15.61
C ASP A 114 17.69 3.85 14.71
N ILE A 115 18.18 3.35 13.57
CA ILE A 115 17.39 2.52 12.65
C ILE A 115 17.19 1.12 13.23
N LEU A 116 18.25 0.50 13.77
CA LEU A 116 18.14 -0.79 14.44
C LEU A 116 17.18 -0.73 15.64
N GLN A 117 17.23 0.37 16.41
CA GLN A 117 16.30 0.63 17.49
C GLN A 117 14.88 0.83 16.97
N PHE A 118 14.67 1.58 15.88
CA PHE A 118 13.34 1.75 15.27
C PHE A 118 12.70 0.41 14.89
N LEU A 119 13.48 -0.48 14.28
CA LEU A 119 13.05 -1.83 13.88
C LEU A 119 12.69 -2.71 15.09
N LYS A 120 13.44 -2.57 16.19
CA LYS A 120 13.25 -3.38 17.41
C LYS A 120 12.14 -2.84 18.33
N ASP A 121 12.21 -1.55 18.66
CA ASP A 121 11.30 -0.83 19.55
C ASP A 121 11.23 0.64 19.13
N VAL A 122 10.16 0.99 18.41
CA VAL A 122 9.97 2.34 17.87
C VAL A 122 9.90 3.41 18.96
N ASN A 123 9.47 3.06 20.18
CA ASN A 123 9.30 4.02 21.25
C ASN A 123 10.63 4.46 21.86
N SER A 124 11.70 3.70 21.64
CA SER A 124 13.06 4.04 22.06
C SER A 124 13.70 5.17 21.22
N VAL A 125 13.17 5.46 20.03
CA VAL A 125 13.72 6.46 19.12
C VAL A 125 12.94 7.78 19.25
N PRO A 126 13.58 8.97 19.28
CA PRO A 126 12.85 10.24 19.28
C PRO A 126 12.01 10.45 18.01
N LEU A 127 10.85 11.10 18.14
CA LEU A 127 9.90 11.32 17.04
C LEU A 127 10.54 11.97 15.80
N GLU A 128 11.43 12.94 15.99
CA GLU A 128 12.16 13.58 14.88
C GLU A 128 12.96 12.57 14.05
N LYS A 129 13.65 11.65 14.71
CA LYS A 129 14.41 10.60 14.03
C LYS A 129 13.50 9.58 13.36
N ARG A 130 12.39 9.19 13.99
CA ARG A 130 11.37 8.32 13.37
C ARG A 130 10.85 8.94 12.08
N TYR A 131 10.55 10.25 12.09
CA TYR A 131 10.08 10.96 10.91
C TYR A 131 11.12 10.95 9.79
N ARG A 132 12.40 11.24 10.08
CA ARG A 132 13.48 11.16 9.09
C ARG A 132 13.61 9.76 8.49
N ILE A 133 13.60 8.72 9.34
CA ILE A 133 13.66 7.32 8.91
C ILE A 133 12.48 6.99 7.99
N ALA A 134 11.26 7.36 8.39
CA ALA A 134 10.05 7.12 7.62
C ALA A 134 10.10 7.80 6.25
N VAL A 135 10.32 9.13 6.21
CA VAL A 135 10.35 9.89 4.96
C VAL A 135 11.42 9.38 4.02
N THR A 136 12.63 9.12 4.52
CA THR A 136 13.72 8.55 3.70
C THR A 136 13.35 7.19 3.14
N SER A 137 12.79 6.30 3.97
CA SER A 137 12.45 4.94 3.54
C SER A 137 11.33 4.95 2.50
N LEU A 138 10.26 5.73 2.72
CA LEU A 138 9.19 5.88 1.74
C LEU A 138 9.70 6.46 0.41
N PHE A 139 10.56 7.48 0.48
CA PHE A 139 11.06 8.14 -0.72
C PHE A 139 12.01 7.24 -1.53
N LEU A 140 12.92 6.52 -0.87
CA LEU A 140 13.77 5.53 -1.53
C LEU A 140 12.93 4.42 -2.17
N HIS A 141 11.92 3.90 -1.46
CA HIS A 141 11.04 2.88 -2.03
C HIS A 141 10.29 3.40 -3.27
N TYR A 142 9.78 4.62 -3.22
CA TYR A 142 9.13 5.27 -4.35
C TYR A 142 10.06 5.39 -5.57
N LEU A 143 11.30 5.88 -5.36
CA LEU A 143 12.28 6.03 -6.43
C LEU A 143 12.61 4.69 -7.08
N PHE A 144 12.90 3.65 -6.30
CA PHE A 144 13.32 2.36 -6.84
C PHE A 144 12.18 1.61 -7.52
N LYS A 145 10.95 1.72 -6.98
CA LYS A 145 9.75 1.14 -7.61
C LYS A 145 9.48 1.75 -8.98
N GLN A 146 9.80 3.03 -9.20
CA GLN A 146 9.68 3.65 -10.52
C GLN A 146 10.75 3.17 -11.49
N SER A 147 11.99 3.00 -11.03
CA SER A 147 13.09 2.52 -11.88
C SER A 147 12.88 1.12 -12.43
N GLN A 148 12.02 0.30 -11.79
CA GLN A 148 11.63 -1.03 -12.28
C GLN A 148 10.53 -1.00 -13.37
N LYS A 149 9.90 0.15 -13.63
CA LYS A 149 8.87 0.30 -14.68
C LYS A 149 9.47 0.69 -16.04
N ILE A 150 10.77 0.50 -16.24
CA ILE A 150 11.50 0.73 -17.51
C ILE A 150 11.79 -0.62 -18.17
#